data_AF-A0A520RAI5-F1
#
_entry.id   AF-A0A520RAI5-F1
#
_cell.length_a   1.000
_cell.length_b   1.000
_cell.length_c   1.000
_cell.angle_alpha   90.00
_cell.angle_beta   90.00
_cell.angle_gamma   90.00
#
_symmetry.space_group_name_H-M   'P 1'
#
loop_
_entity.id
_entity.type
_entity.pdbx_description
1 polymer ?
#
loop_
_entity_poly.entity_id
_entity_poly.type
_entity_poly.pdbx_seq_one_letter_code
_entity_poly.pdbx_strand_id
1 'polypeptide(L)'
;MLRLLIGICAGAFIGAIFWAIGADDRGLLTVVQEMLRQPWSVVALIDLYLGFLIAAVVIVLFERNLLVALFWALPTFFLGNFWLAAWLIVRLPEIIRRFR
;
A
#
# COMPACT_ATOMS: atom_id res chain seq x y z
N MET A 1 -4.07 -19.25 -7.34
CA MET A 1 -2.67 -19.10 -6.88
C MET A 1 -2.28 -17.65 -6.66
N LEU A 2 -2.32 -16.77 -7.67
CA LEU A 2 -1.85 -15.38 -7.52
C LEU A 2 -2.58 -14.55 -6.44
N ARG A 3 -3.91 -14.67 -6.27
CA ARG A 3 -4.64 -14.01 -5.16
C ARG A 3 -4.16 -14.44 -3.78
N LEU A 4 -3.82 -15.72 -3.62
CA LEU A 4 -3.33 -16.27 -2.36
C LEU A 4 -1.96 -15.69 -2.01
N LEU A 5 -1.06 -15.60 -3.00
CA LEU A 5 0.26 -14.97 -2.81
C LEU A 5 0.14 -13.50 -2.41
N ILE A 6 -0.73 -12.74 -3.09
CA ILE A 6 -0.99 -11.33 -2.74
C ILE A 6 -1.54 -11.23 -1.31
N GLY A 7 -2.47 -12.10 -0.93
CA GLY A 7 -3.01 -12.16 0.43
C GLY A 7 -1.96 -12.49 1.48
N ILE A 8 -1.04 -13.42 1.20
CA ILE A 8 0.08 -13.76 2.10
C ILE A 8 1.02 -12.55 2.27
N CYS A 9 1.38 -11.86 1.18
CA CYS A 9 2.22 -10.65 1.27
C CYS A 9 1.54 -9.55 2.10
N ALA A 10 0.23 -9.34 1.90
CA ALA A 10 -0.56 -8.38 2.66
C ALA A 10 -0.63 -8.76 4.16
N GLY A 11 -0.82 -10.04 4.47
CA GLY A 11 -0.82 -10.56 5.83
C GLY A 11 0.55 -10.43 6.51
N ALA A 12 1.64 -10.70 5.79
CA ALA A 12 2.99 -10.51 6.29
C ALA A 12 3.27 -9.03 6.63
N PHE A 13 2.81 -8.10 5.78
CA PHE A 13 2.94 -6.67 6.04
C PHE A 13 2.15 -6.24 7.28
N ILE A 14 0.90 -6.70 7.45
CA ILE A 14 0.13 -6.46 8.67
C ILE A 14 0.85 -7.03 9.90
N GLY A 15 1.40 -8.24 9.80
CA GLY A 15 2.18 -8.86 10.87
C GLY A 15 3.39 -8.01 11.27
N ALA A 16 4.09 -7.42 10.30
CA ALA A 16 5.21 -6.51 10.55
C ALA A 16 4.77 -5.23 11.28
N ILE A 17 3.58 -4.68 10.96
CA ILE A 17 3.01 -3.52 11.67
C ILE A 17 2.75 -3.87 13.13
N PHE A 18 2.08 -4.99 13.40
CA PHE A 18 1.80 -5.42 14.77
C PHE A 18 3.08 -5.71 15.57
N TRP A 19 4.07 -6.35 14.93
CA TRP A 19 5.36 -6.57 15.54
C TRP A 19 6.05 -5.24 15.90
N ALA A 20 6.05 -4.26 15.00
CA ALA A 20 6.64 -2.94 15.25
C ALA A 20 5.95 -2.20 16.40
N ILE A 21 4.61 -2.22 16.47
CA ILE A 21 3.84 -1.64 17.57
C ILE A 21 4.18 -2.30 18.92
N GLY A 22 4.44 -3.61 18.93
CA GLY A 22 4.82 -4.33 20.15
C GLY A 22 6.30 -4.18 20.53
N ALA A 23 7.18 -3.91 19.56
CA ALA A 23 8.63 -3.80 19.76
C ALA A 23 9.10 -2.37 20.07
N ASP A 24 8.31 -1.36 19.71
CA ASP A 24 8.61 0.06 19.91
C ASP A 24 7.44 0.74 20.61
N ASP A 25 7.65 1.15 21.86
CA ASP A 25 6.67 1.84 22.71
C ASP A 25 6.62 3.35 22.45
N ARG A 26 7.52 3.86 21.59
CA ARG A 26 7.53 5.27 21.21
C ARG A 26 6.29 5.60 20.38
N GLY A 27 5.69 6.75 20.65
CA GLY A 27 4.55 7.23 19.86
C GLY A 27 4.91 7.42 18.38
N LEU A 28 3.93 7.15 17.49
CA LEU A 28 4.09 7.26 16.02
C LEU A 28 4.74 8.56 15.56
N LEU A 29 4.37 9.69 16.19
CA LEU A 29 4.91 11.00 15.83
C LEU A 29 6.44 11.07 16.06
N THR A 30 6.92 10.52 17.17
CA THR A 30 8.35 10.48 17.50
C THR A 30 9.12 9.61 16.52
N VAL A 31 8.56 8.45 16.17
CA VAL A 31 9.15 7.53 15.19
C VAL A 31 9.27 8.22 13.83
N VAL A 32 8.21 8.88 13.36
CA VAL A 32 8.22 9.60 12.09
C VAL A 32 9.25 10.74 12.09
N GLN A 33 9.33 11.52 13.17
CA GLN A 33 10.34 12.58 13.29
C GLN A 33 11.76 12.04 13.18
N GLU A 34 12.04 10.89 13.79
CA GLU A 34 13.35 10.26 13.72
C GLU A 34 13.65 9.68 12.33
N MET A 35 12.66 9.08 11.67
CA MET A 35 12.78 8.65 10.27
C MET A 35 13.12 9.81 9.34
N LEU A 36 12.56 11.00 9.58
CA LEU A 36 12.86 12.18 8.76
C LEU A 36 14.27 12.75 8.99
N ARG A 37 14.96 12.36 10.08
CA ARG A 37 16.35 12.76 10.34
C ARG A 37 17.37 11.85 9.66
N GLN A 38 17.00 10.62 9.36
CA GLN A 38 17.89 9.65 8.72
C GLN A 38 17.76 9.72 7.20
N PRO A 39 18.83 10.07 6.45
CA PRO A 39 18.73 10.30 5.00
C PRO A 39 18.17 9.11 4.21
N TRP A 40 18.61 7.89 4.55
CA TRP A 40 18.11 6.68 3.89
C TRP A 40 16.64 6.38 4.21
N SER A 41 16.18 6.71 5.41
CA SER A 41 14.76 6.58 5.78
C SER A 41 13.91 7.58 4.99
N VAL A 42 14.42 8.80 4.73
CA VAL A 42 13.76 9.75 3.83
C VAL A 42 13.70 9.20 2.41
N VAL A 43 14.78 8.62 1.89
CA VAL A 43 14.78 7.97 0.56
C VAL A 43 13.74 6.84 0.50
N ALA A 44 13.67 5.99 1.53
CA ALA A 44 12.69 4.91 1.60
C ALA A 44 11.24 5.42 1.66
N LEU A 45 10.98 6.51 2.37
CA LEU A 45 9.67 7.17 2.37
C LEU A 45 9.33 7.71 0.98
N ILE A 46 10.26 8.40 0.32
CA ILE A 46 10.05 8.90 -1.04
C ILE A 46 9.74 7.75 -2.00
N ASP A 47 10.54 6.68 -1.97
CA ASP A 47 10.31 5.48 -2.77
C ASP A 47 8.91 4.90 -2.57
N LEU A 48 8.52 4.72 -1.30
CA LEU A 48 7.21 4.20 -0.92
C LEU A 48 6.05 5.08 -1.44
N TYR A 49 6.12 6.39 -1.19
CA TYR A 49 5.05 7.32 -1.57
C TYR A 49 4.99 7.57 -3.09
N LEU A 50 6.12 7.51 -3.79
CA LEU A 50 6.13 7.50 -5.27
C LEU A 50 5.47 6.22 -5.79
N GLY A 51 5.76 5.06 -5.18
CA GLY A 51 5.07 3.82 -5.49
C GLY A 51 3.56 3.91 -5.29
N PHE A 52 3.10 4.53 -4.20
CA PHE A 52 1.67 4.77 -3.94
C PHE A 52 1.04 5.72 -4.95
N LEU A 53 1.74 6.78 -5.35
CA LEU A 53 1.27 7.70 -6.38
C LEU A 53 1.09 6.99 -7.72
N ILE A 54 2.07 6.21 -8.15
CA ILE A 54 2.00 5.43 -9.38
C ILE A 54 0.82 4.44 -9.31
N ALA A 55 0.67 3.72 -8.19
CA ALA A 55 -0.43 2.79 -7.99
C ALA A 55 -1.81 3.51 -8.02
N ALA A 56 -1.92 4.67 -7.39
CA ALA A 56 -3.13 5.49 -7.39
C ALA A 56 -3.51 5.93 -8.82
N VAL A 57 -2.53 6.35 -9.63
CA VAL A 57 -2.75 6.67 -11.05
C VAL A 57 -3.26 5.44 -11.81
N VAL A 58 -2.65 4.27 -11.59
CA VAL A 58 -3.10 3.02 -12.22
C VAL A 58 -4.54 2.68 -11.82
N ILE A 59 -4.90 2.82 -10.55
CA ILE A 59 -6.27 2.59 -10.06
C ILE A 59 -7.25 3.54 -10.78
N VAL A 60 -6.93 4.84 -10.84
CA VAL A 60 -7.79 5.84 -11.48
C VAL A 60 -7.97 5.56 -12.97
N LEU A 61 -6.93 5.12 -13.67
CA LEU A 61 -7.01 4.75 -15.08
C LEU A 61 -7.75 3.42 -15.30
N PHE A 62 -7.67 2.49 -14.36
CA PHE A 62 -8.29 1.17 -14.47
C PHE A 62 -9.80 1.20 -14.21
N GLU A 63 -10.23 1.96 -13.20
CA GLU A 63 -11.61 2.06 -12.76
C GLU A 63 -12.43 3.00 -13.65
N ARG A 64 -13.58 2.54 -14.14
CA ARG A 64 -14.47 3.37 -14.98
C ARG A 64 -15.27 4.40 -14.17
N ASN A 65 -15.44 4.15 -12.87
CA ASN A 65 -16.20 5.00 -11.97
C ASN A 65 -15.24 5.77 -11.05
N LEU A 66 -15.32 7.11 -11.09
CA LEU A 66 -14.43 7.98 -10.33
C LEU A 66 -14.58 7.81 -8.81
N LEU A 67 -15.78 7.55 -8.29
CA LEU A 67 -15.96 7.33 -6.85
C LEU A 67 -15.27 6.04 -6.39
N VAL A 68 -15.37 4.99 -7.21
CA VAL A 68 -14.68 3.72 -6.94
C VAL A 68 -13.17 3.90 -7.05
N ALA A 69 -12.71 4.65 -8.05
CA ALA A 69 -11.30 5.01 -8.20
C ALA A 69 -10.77 5.71 -6.95
N LEU A 70 -11.45 6.76 -6.49
CA LEU A 70 -11.04 7.54 -5.33
C LEU A 70 -11.08 6.72 -4.04
N PHE A 71 -12.06 5.84 -3.88
CA PHE A 71 -12.15 4.91 -2.75
C PHE A 71 -10.93 3.99 -2.64
N TRP A 72 -10.36 3.56 -3.76
CA TRP A 72 -9.15 2.72 -3.75
C TRP A 72 -7.86 3.55 -3.74
N ALA A 73 -7.81 4.65 -4.47
CA ALA A 73 -6.61 5.47 -4.63
C ALA A 73 -6.27 6.27 -3.36
N LEU A 74 -7.24 6.98 -2.76
CA LEU A 74 -6.95 7.89 -1.64
C LEU A 74 -6.47 7.18 -0.38
N PRO A 75 -7.10 6.09 0.09
CA PRO A 75 -6.65 5.42 1.30
C PRO A 75 -5.29 4.72 1.14
N THR A 76 -4.82 4.48 -0.10
CA THR A 76 -3.51 3.87 -0.36
C THR A 76 -2.36 4.68 0.24
N PHE A 77 -2.49 6.02 0.32
CA PHE A 77 -1.46 6.87 0.94
C PHE A 77 -1.34 6.73 2.46
N PHE A 78 -2.35 6.15 3.12
CA PHE A 78 -2.39 5.99 4.58
C PHE A 78 -2.30 4.52 4.99
N LEU A 79 -3.07 3.66 4.31
CA LEU A 79 -3.11 2.22 4.57
C LEU A 79 -1.98 1.46 3.86
N GLY A 80 -1.35 2.10 2.87
CA GLY A 80 -0.22 1.57 2.13
C GLY A 80 -0.53 0.28 1.37
N ASN A 81 0.46 -0.61 1.33
CA ASN A 81 0.45 -1.81 0.50
C ASN A 81 -0.67 -2.81 0.84
N PHE A 82 -1.19 -2.80 2.07
CA PHE A 82 -2.31 -3.66 2.43
C PHE A 82 -3.57 -3.32 1.63
N TRP A 83 -3.90 -2.04 1.50
CA TRP A 83 -5.09 -1.60 0.77
C TRP A 83 -4.94 -1.79 -0.74
N LEU A 84 -3.74 -1.52 -1.26
CA LEU A 84 -3.40 -1.80 -2.66
C LEU A 84 -3.52 -3.30 -2.97
N ALA A 85 -3.08 -4.17 -2.06
CA ALA A 85 -3.22 -5.61 -2.22
C ALA A 85 -4.70 -6.05 -2.23
N ALA A 86 -5.53 -5.45 -1.38
CA ALA A 86 -6.97 -5.70 -1.39
C ALA A 86 -7.61 -5.32 -2.75
N TRP A 87 -7.28 -4.13 -3.28
CA TRP A 87 -7.72 -3.73 -4.62
C TRP A 87 -7.28 -4.72 -5.70
N LEU A 88 -5.99 -5.11 -5.69
CA LEU A 88 -5.45 -6.08 -6.64
C LEU A 88 -6.17 -7.42 -6.57
N ILE A 89 -6.47 -7.95 -5.38
CA ILE A 89 -7.20 -9.21 -5.22
C ILE A 89 -8.59 -9.13 -5.84
N VAL A 90 -9.28 -8.01 -5.63
CA VAL A 90 -10.63 -7.78 -6.17
C VAL A 90 -10.61 -7.62 -7.69
N ARG A 91 -9.62 -6.90 -8.25
CA ARG A 91 -9.51 -6.61 -9.70
C ARG A 91 -8.72 -7.63 -10.50
N LEU A 92 -8.03 -8.56 -9.85
CA LEU A 92 -7.23 -9.58 -10.52
C LEU A 92 -7.93 -10.33 -11.67
N PRO A 93 -9.19 -10.79 -11.56
CA PRO A 93 -9.82 -11.52 -12.66
C PRO A 93 -10.07 -10.62 -13.88
N GLU A 94 -10.37 -9.34 -13.67
CA GLU A 94 -10.57 -8.40 -14.76
C GLU A 94 -9.25 -8.00 -15.42
N ILE A 95 -8.20 -7.78 -14.61
CA ILE A 95 -6.83 -7.57 -15.10
C ILE A 95 -6.43 -8.74 -16.01
N ILE A 96 -6.52 -9.98 -15.52
CA ILE A 96 -6.18 -11.19 -16.30
C ILE A 96 -6.99 -11.26 -17.61
N ARG A 97 -8.28 -10.91 -17.56
CA ARG A 97 -9.15 -10.92 -18.75
C ARG A 97 -8.73 -9.88 -19.80
N ARG A 98 -8.17 -8.74 -19.40
CA ARG A 98 -7.71 -7.68 -20.34
C ARG A 98 -6.36 -8.02 -20.99
N PHE A 99 -5.58 -8.93 -20.41
CA PHE A 99 -4.28 -9.37 -20.94
C PHE A 99 -4.32 -10.65 -21.79
N ARG A 100 -5.49 -11.29 -21.90
CA ARG A 100 -5.71 -12.51 -22.69
C ARG A 100 -6.56 -12.20 -23.90
#